data_AF-A0A7C6YBQ0-F1
#
_entry.id   AF-A0A7C6YBQ0-F1
#
_cell.length_a   1.000
_cell.length_b   1.000
_cell.length_c   1.000
_cell.angle_alpha   90.00
_cell.angle_beta   90.00
_cell.angle_gamma   90.00
#
_symmetry.space_group_name_H-M   'P 1'
#
loop_
_entity.id
_entity.type
_entity.pdbx_description
1 polymer ?
#
loop_
_entity_poly.entity_id
_entity_poly.type
_entity_poly.pdbx_seq_one_letter_code
_entity_poly.pdbx_strand_id
1 'polypeptide(L)'
;ARRLGVTAKAREVRGGDRVVLRDGEAIGILLARMGATSTRDVWEERRSRREVRATANRLANFDDANLRRSARAAVAAAARVQRALEILAEDVPDHLLAAGELRVQHRQASLEELGQLADPPMTKDAVAGRIRRLLSMADRKAADLGIPDTESVVTEDMLDDA
;
A
#
# COMPACT_ATOMS: atom_id res chain seq x y z
N ALA A 1 -8.44 -39.25 -14.26
CA ALA A 1 -8.38 -37.90 -13.66
C ALA A 1 -9.42 -37.72 -12.54
N ARG A 2 -10.73 -37.58 -12.82
CA ARG A 2 -11.75 -37.39 -11.76
C ARG A 2 -11.76 -38.46 -10.65
N ARG A 3 -11.61 -39.75 -11.01
CA ARG A 3 -11.49 -40.86 -10.04
C ARG A 3 -10.26 -40.78 -9.12
N LEU A 4 -9.27 -39.97 -9.47
CA LEU A 4 -8.07 -39.74 -8.67
C LEU A 4 -8.18 -38.48 -7.81
N GLY A 5 -9.33 -37.79 -7.81
CA GLY A 5 -9.52 -36.51 -7.12
C GLY A 5 -8.85 -35.32 -7.81
N VAL A 6 -8.43 -35.49 -9.07
CA VAL A 6 -7.59 -34.50 -9.75
C VAL A 6 -8.34 -33.81 -10.90
N THR A 7 -8.30 -32.47 -10.87
CA THR A 7 -8.83 -31.61 -11.94
C THR A 7 -7.82 -31.50 -13.07
N ALA A 8 -8.19 -31.97 -14.27
CA ALA A 8 -7.35 -31.92 -15.46
C ALA A 8 -8.12 -31.32 -16.64
N LYS A 9 -7.44 -30.55 -17.49
CA LYS A 9 -8.03 -30.04 -18.74
C LYS A 9 -7.66 -30.95 -19.90
N ALA A 10 -8.66 -31.56 -20.51
CA ALA A 10 -8.50 -32.28 -21.78
C ALA A 10 -8.45 -31.29 -22.95
N ARG A 11 -7.65 -31.60 -23.97
CA ARG A 11 -7.58 -30.90 -25.25
C ARG A 11 -7.33 -31.92 -26.35
N GLU A 12 -8.10 -31.86 -27.42
CA GLU A 12 -7.74 -32.52 -28.67
C GLU A 12 -6.60 -31.76 -29.34
N VAL A 13 -5.64 -32.51 -29.86
CA VAL A 13 -4.55 -32.01 -30.69
C VAL A 13 -4.48 -32.86 -31.96
N ARG A 14 -3.94 -32.32 -33.06
CA ARG A 14 -3.81 -33.07 -34.31
C ARG A 14 -3.00 -34.36 -34.04
N GLY A 15 -3.67 -35.51 -34.18
CA GLY A 15 -3.08 -36.84 -33.96
C GLY A 15 -3.32 -37.46 -32.58
N GLY A 16 -4.11 -36.86 -31.68
CA GLY A 16 -4.54 -37.55 -30.45
C GLY A 16 -5.11 -36.69 -29.33
N ASP A 17 -5.44 -37.34 -28.23
CA ASP A 17 -5.96 -36.72 -27.01
C ASP A 17 -4.84 -36.31 -26.06
N ARG A 18 -4.90 -35.09 -25.52
CA ARG A 18 -3.97 -34.59 -24.51
C ARG A 18 -4.68 -34.17 -23.25
N VAL A 19 -4.19 -34.64 -22.10
CA VAL A 19 -4.66 -34.21 -20.78
C VAL A 19 -3.57 -33.41 -20.08
N VAL A 20 -3.90 -32.19 -19.62
CA VAL A 20 -2.94 -31.29 -18.96
C VAL A 20 -3.33 -31.07 -17.51
N LEU A 21 -2.36 -31.32 -16.62
CA LEU A 21 -2.37 -31.01 -15.20
C LEU A 21 -1.59 -29.70 -14.99
N ARG A 22 -2.15 -28.72 -14.27
CA ARG A 22 -1.45 -27.46 -13.94
C ARG A 22 -1.41 -27.17 -12.45
N ASP A 23 -2.36 -27.70 -11.72
CA ASP A 23 -2.39 -27.56 -10.27
C ASP A 23 -1.25 -28.37 -9.64
N GLY A 24 -0.50 -27.73 -8.75
CA GLY A 24 0.69 -28.36 -8.18
C GLY A 24 0.32 -29.58 -7.33
N GLU A 25 -0.76 -29.47 -6.57
CA GLU A 25 -1.22 -30.49 -5.63
C GLU A 25 -1.69 -31.74 -6.37
N ALA A 26 -2.49 -31.53 -7.40
CA ALA A 26 -2.88 -32.50 -8.40
C ALA A 26 -1.70 -33.27 -9.00
N ILE A 27 -0.60 -32.58 -9.33
CA ILE A 27 0.61 -33.22 -9.86
C ILE A 27 1.25 -34.11 -8.80
N GLY A 28 1.33 -33.64 -7.54
CA GLY A 28 1.85 -34.43 -6.42
C GLY A 28 1.02 -35.68 -6.14
N ILE A 29 -0.32 -35.55 -6.11
CA ILE A 29 -1.26 -36.67 -5.95
C ILE A 29 -1.08 -37.68 -7.08
N LEU A 30 -0.94 -37.24 -8.33
CA LEU A 30 -0.74 -38.13 -9.46
C LEU A 30 0.59 -38.90 -9.34
N LEU A 31 1.69 -38.22 -9.01
CA LEU A 31 3.00 -38.86 -8.80
C LEU A 31 2.94 -39.91 -7.68
N ALA A 32 2.25 -39.60 -6.58
CA ALA A 32 2.01 -40.56 -5.49
C ALA A 32 1.24 -41.81 -5.96
N ARG A 33 0.16 -41.60 -6.74
CA ARG A 33 -0.68 -42.69 -7.25
C ARG A 33 0.02 -43.56 -8.29
N MET A 34 1.00 -43.03 -9.00
CA MET A 34 1.84 -43.79 -9.94
C MET A 34 3.00 -44.53 -9.24
N GLY A 35 3.18 -44.35 -7.93
CA GLY A 35 4.31 -44.93 -7.17
C GLY A 35 5.64 -44.22 -7.40
N ALA A 36 5.63 -43.02 -8.00
CA ALA A 36 6.84 -42.25 -8.32
C ALA A 36 7.33 -41.43 -7.11
N THR A 37 7.61 -42.09 -5.99
CA THR A 37 7.88 -41.45 -4.69
C THR A 37 9.07 -40.48 -4.72
N SER A 38 10.22 -40.88 -5.27
CA SER A 38 11.40 -40.00 -5.37
C SER A 38 11.14 -38.75 -6.20
N THR A 39 10.34 -38.87 -7.27
CA THR A 39 9.96 -37.74 -8.12
C THR A 39 8.97 -36.82 -7.40
N ARG A 40 8.05 -37.38 -6.62
CA ARG A 40 7.12 -36.64 -5.77
C ARG A 40 7.88 -35.81 -4.73
N ASP A 41 8.86 -36.39 -4.05
CA ASP A 41 9.60 -35.69 -2.99
C ASP A 41 10.34 -34.46 -3.55
N VAL A 42 11.03 -34.62 -4.68
CA VAL A 42 11.70 -33.52 -5.38
C VAL A 42 10.69 -32.47 -5.89
N TRP A 43 9.50 -32.91 -6.34
CA TRP A 43 8.43 -32.01 -6.77
C TRP A 43 7.91 -31.15 -5.61
N GLU A 44 7.60 -31.79 -4.48
CA GLU A 44 7.09 -31.13 -3.27
C GLU A 44 8.12 -30.14 -2.71
N GLU A 45 9.39 -30.53 -2.63
CA GLU A 45 10.47 -29.64 -2.19
C GLU A 45 10.58 -28.40 -3.07
N ARG A 46 10.62 -28.57 -4.40
CA ARG A 46 10.71 -27.43 -5.34
C ARG A 46 9.50 -26.52 -5.26
N ARG A 47 8.32 -27.09 -5.08
CA ARG A 47 7.06 -26.35 -4.99
C ARG A 47 6.97 -25.54 -3.70
N SER A 48 7.30 -26.16 -2.56
CA SER A 48 7.40 -25.47 -1.27
C SER A 48 8.38 -24.29 -1.34
N ARG A 49 9.58 -24.50 -1.87
CA ARG A 49 10.57 -23.42 -2.05
C ARG A 49 10.05 -22.26 -2.92
N ARG A 50 9.28 -22.56 -3.98
CA ARG A 50 8.65 -21.52 -4.83
C ARG A 50 7.56 -20.76 -4.10
N GLU A 51 6.71 -21.45 -3.32
CA GLU A 51 5.63 -20.82 -2.56
C GLU A 51 6.18 -19.86 -1.50
N VAL A 52 7.24 -20.28 -0.78
CA VAL A 52 7.94 -19.41 0.19
C VAL A 52 8.48 -18.16 -0.49
N ARG A 53 9.21 -18.32 -1.61
CA ARG A 53 9.76 -17.18 -2.39
C ARG A 53 8.67 -16.28 -2.94
N ALA A 54 7.60 -16.84 -3.49
CA ALA A 54 6.50 -16.07 -4.05
C ALA A 54 5.79 -15.24 -2.98
N THR A 55 5.64 -15.79 -1.77
CA THR A 55 5.08 -15.06 -0.62
C THR A 55 6.03 -13.96 -0.15
N ALA A 56 7.32 -14.25 -0.01
CA ALA A 56 8.32 -13.24 0.36
C ALA A 56 8.38 -12.09 -0.65
N ASN A 57 8.38 -12.39 -1.95
CA ASN A 57 8.40 -11.37 -3.00
C ASN A 57 7.11 -10.53 -3.00
N ARG A 58 5.95 -11.16 -2.80
CA ARG A 58 4.68 -10.42 -2.69
C ARG A 58 4.68 -9.47 -1.50
N LEU A 59 5.20 -9.90 -0.35
CA LEU A 59 5.32 -9.07 0.84
C LEU A 59 6.29 -7.90 0.62
N ALA A 60 7.49 -8.17 0.10
CA ALA A 60 8.48 -7.13 -0.16
C ALA A 60 7.98 -6.08 -1.16
N ASN A 61 7.32 -6.50 -2.24
CA ASN A 61 6.73 -5.58 -3.21
C ASN A 61 5.58 -4.77 -2.60
N PHE A 62 4.79 -5.38 -1.72
CA PHE A 62 3.70 -4.69 -1.01
C PHE A 62 4.26 -3.61 -0.08
N ASP A 63 5.31 -3.94 0.68
CA ASP A 63 5.95 -3.00 1.61
C ASP A 63 6.60 -1.82 0.87
N ASP A 64 7.33 -2.08 -0.22
CA ASP A 64 7.92 -1.03 -1.07
C ASP A 64 6.85 -0.11 -1.66
N ALA A 65 5.77 -0.68 -2.21
CA ALA A 65 4.66 0.10 -2.76
C ALA A 65 3.96 0.94 -1.68
N ASN A 66 3.73 0.37 -0.50
CA ASN A 66 3.07 1.07 0.61
C ASN A 66 3.95 2.20 1.17
N LEU A 67 5.27 1.98 1.28
CA LEU A 67 6.23 2.98 1.73
C LEU A 67 6.26 4.18 0.77
N ARG A 68 6.38 3.91 -0.55
CA ARG A 68 6.41 4.98 -1.58
C ARG A 68 5.12 5.80 -1.58
N ARG A 69 3.96 5.13 -1.59
CA ARG A 69 2.65 5.80 -1.53
C ARG A 69 2.51 6.68 -0.28
N SER A 70 2.90 6.14 0.87
CA SER A 70 2.80 6.85 2.15
C SER A 70 3.73 8.07 2.22
N ALA A 71 4.95 7.95 1.71
CA ALA A 71 5.92 9.03 1.65
C ALA A 71 5.45 10.18 0.73
N ARG A 72 4.90 9.86 -0.45
CA ARG A 72 4.32 10.86 -1.35
C ARG A 72 3.14 11.58 -0.73
N ALA A 73 2.20 10.83 -0.14
CA ALA A 73 1.06 11.40 0.57
C ALA A 73 1.48 12.33 1.72
N ALA A 74 2.55 11.97 2.44
CA ALA A 74 3.13 12.81 3.49
C ALA A 74 3.68 14.14 2.95
N VAL A 75 4.38 14.10 1.81
CA VAL A 75 4.93 15.30 1.15
C VAL A 75 3.81 16.19 0.59
N ALA A 76 2.80 15.61 -0.05
CA ALA A 76 1.60 16.34 -0.51
C ALA A 76 0.86 16.99 0.66
N ALA A 77 0.63 16.25 1.76
CA ALA A 77 0.02 16.79 2.95
C ALA A 77 0.84 17.95 3.56
N ALA A 78 2.17 17.86 3.56
CA ALA A 78 3.03 18.93 4.04
C ALA A 78 2.92 20.22 3.21
N ALA A 79 2.86 20.10 1.87
CA ALA A 79 2.65 21.25 0.99
C ALA A 79 1.28 21.90 1.23
N ARG A 80 0.23 21.09 1.35
CA ARG A 80 -1.13 21.58 1.67
C ARG A 80 -1.18 22.29 3.02
N VAL A 81 -0.54 21.73 4.03
CA VAL A 81 -0.49 22.32 5.38
C VAL A 81 0.29 23.63 5.36
N GLN A 82 1.42 23.71 4.66
CA GLN A 82 2.15 24.97 4.46
C GLN A 82 1.22 26.05 3.90
N ARG A 83 0.48 25.71 2.84
CA ARG A 83 -0.49 26.63 2.23
C ARG A 83 -1.62 27.00 3.19
N ALA A 84 -2.10 26.05 3.99
CA ALA A 84 -3.15 26.28 4.98
C ALA A 84 -2.72 27.30 6.05
N LEU A 85 -1.47 27.21 6.53
CA LEU A 85 -0.90 28.17 7.48
C LEU A 85 -0.79 29.57 6.87
N GLU A 86 -0.45 29.69 5.58
CA GLU A 86 -0.42 30.99 4.89
C GLU A 86 -1.81 31.61 4.74
N ILE A 87 -2.84 30.82 4.43
CA ILE A 87 -4.23 31.29 4.27
C ILE A 87 -4.81 31.75 5.60
N LEU A 88 -4.57 30.98 6.66
CA LEU A 88 -5.14 31.24 7.98
C LEU A 88 -4.35 32.30 8.76
N ALA A 89 -3.02 32.34 8.59
CA ALA A 89 -2.12 33.24 9.30
C ALA A 89 -2.35 33.20 10.83
N GLU A 90 -2.76 34.33 11.42
CA GLU A 90 -3.01 34.48 12.86
C GLU A 90 -4.33 33.84 13.35
N ASP A 91 -5.21 33.40 12.44
CA ASP A 91 -6.50 32.79 12.81
C ASP A 91 -6.40 31.30 13.17
N VAL A 92 -5.20 30.71 13.16
CA VAL A 92 -5.01 29.28 13.44
C VAL A 92 -5.03 29.03 14.95
N PRO A 93 -5.90 28.14 15.47
CA PRO A 93 -5.83 27.71 16.86
C PRO A 93 -4.50 27.02 17.19
N ASP A 94 -3.88 27.31 18.35
CA ASP A 94 -2.56 26.81 18.75
C ASP A 94 -2.36 25.30 18.57
N HIS A 95 -3.36 24.50 18.94
CA HIS A 95 -3.30 23.05 18.85
C HIS A 95 -3.29 22.52 17.40
N LEU A 96 -3.80 23.30 16.44
CA LEU A 96 -3.72 23.02 15.00
C LEU A 96 -2.44 23.58 14.40
N LEU A 97 -2.00 24.77 14.85
CA LEU A 97 -0.74 25.37 14.45
C LEU A 97 0.44 24.45 14.76
N ALA A 98 0.55 23.97 16.00
CA ALA A 98 1.61 23.06 16.42
C ALA A 98 1.67 21.77 15.56
N ALA A 99 0.50 21.19 15.24
CA ALA A 99 0.44 20.01 14.38
C ALA A 99 0.80 20.33 12.91
N GLY A 100 0.42 21.52 12.44
CA GLY A 100 0.74 22.00 11.10
C GLY A 100 2.24 22.25 10.92
N GLU A 101 2.84 22.99 11.85
CA GLU A 101 4.28 23.27 11.87
C GLU A 101 5.09 21.96 11.92
N LEU A 102 4.68 21.01 12.77
CA LEU A 102 5.36 19.72 12.87
C LEU A 102 5.32 18.94 11.55
N ARG A 103 4.19 18.96 10.83
CA ARG A 103 4.07 18.34 9.50
C ARG A 103 4.92 19.06 8.44
N VAL A 104 5.03 20.38 8.49
CA VAL A 104 5.88 21.17 7.58
C VAL A 104 7.36 20.92 7.83
N GLN A 105 7.77 20.83 9.10
CA GLN A 105 9.13 20.55 9.52
C GLN A 105 9.55 19.12 9.14
N HIS A 106 8.65 18.15 9.32
CA HIS A 106 8.91 16.73 9.05
C HIS A 106 8.08 16.21 7.86
N ARG A 107 8.36 16.74 6.67
CA ARG A 107 7.55 16.49 5.46
C ARG A 107 7.39 15.01 5.08
N GLN A 108 8.42 14.21 5.32
CA GLN A 108 8.45 12.78 4.97
C GLN A 108 8.03 11.86 6.11
N ALA A 109 7.86 12.39 7.32
CA ALA A 109 7.51 11.58 8.47
C ALA A 109 6.08 11.03 8.35
N SER A 110 5.91 9.78 8.75
CA SER A 110 4.61 9.16 8.94
C SER A 110 3.82 9.90 10.03
N LEU A 111 2.50 9.73 10.03
CA LEU A 111 1.64 10.28 11.08
C LEU A 111 1.96 9.73 12.47
N GLU A 112 2.51 8.51 12.54
CA GLU A 112 2.93 7.88 13.78
C GLU A 112 4.19 8.55 14.33
N GLU A 113 5.20 8.77 13.49
CA GLU A 113 6.41 9.52 13.86
C GLU A 113 6.08 10.96 14.27
N LEU A 114 5.17 11.63 13.55
CA LEU A 114 4.70 12.96 13.98
C LEU A 114 4.03 12.92 15.36
N GLY A 115 3.28 11.86 15.66
CA GLY A 115 2.64 11.70 16.97
C GLY A 115 3.66 11.57 18.10
N GLN A 116 4.77 10.88 17.83
CA GLN A 116 5.88 10.72 18.78
C GLN A 116 6.73 11.98 18.94
N LEU A 117 6.90 12.76 17.88
CA LEU A 117 7.66 14.02 17.88
C LEU A 117 6.87 15.19 18.50
N ALA A 118 5.55 15.07 18.62
CA ALA A 118 4.73 16.11 19.20
C ALA A 118 4.96 16.24 20.71
N ASP A 119 4.81 17.46 21.23
CA ASP A 119 4.86 17.74 22.66
C ASP A 119 3.55 18.41 23.12
N PRO A 120 2.71 17.75 23.94
CA PRO A 120 2.86 16.37 24.42
C PRO A 120 2.67 15.33 23.29
N PRO A 121 3.26 14.12 23.43
CA PRO A 121 3.08 13.04 22.47
C PRO A 121 1.60 12.71 22.26
N MET A 122 1.22 12.42 21.03
CA MET A 122 -0.16 12.12 20.69
C MET A 122 -0.26 10.95 19.71
N THR A 123 -1.44 10.35 19.62
CA THR A 123 -1.66 9.22 18.71
C THR A 123 -1.64 9.68 17.25
N LYS A 124 -1.34 8.74 16.35
CA LYS A 124 -1.45 8.91 14.89
C LYS A 124 -2.77 9.59 14.48
N ASP A 125 -3.88 9.13 15.05
CA ASP A 125 -5.21 9.64 14.71
C ASP A 125 -5.46 11.04 15.25
N ALA A 126 -4.88 11.40 16.40
CA ALA A 126 -4.95 12.75 16.94
C ALA A 126 -4.22 13.75 16.02
N VAL A 127 -3.00 13.43 15.57
CA VAL A 127 -2.27 14.25 14.58
C VAL A 127 -3.06 14.36 13.28
N ALA A 128 -3.53 13.22 12.74
CA ALA A 128 -4.29 13.18 11.50
C ALA A 128 -5.56 14.03 11.59
N GLY A 129 -6.28 13.95 12.71
CA GLY A 129 -7.46 14.75 12.97
C GLY A 129 -7.17 16.24 13.03
N ARG A 130 -6.07 16.66 13.66
CA ARG A 130 -5.65 18.07 13.72
C ARG A 130 -5.28 18.60 12.34
N ILE A 131 -4.44 17.89 11.57
CA ILE A 131 -4.08 18.27 10.20
C ILE A 131 -5.34 18.39 9.33
N ARG A 132 -6.26 17.41 9.40
CA ARG A 132 -7.50 17.46 8.60
C ARG A 132 -8.35 18.69 8.94
N ARG A 133 -8.51 19.02 10.23
CA ARG A 133 -9.26 20.21 10.65
C ARG A 133 -8.59 21.51 10.20
N LEU A 134 -7.26 21.58 10.24
CA LEU A 134 -6.49 22.72 9.75
C LEU A 134 -6.75 22.94 8.25
N LEU A 135 -6.67 21.89 7.44
CA LEU A 135 -6.95 21.96 6.00
C LEU A 135 -8.39 22.40 5.73
N SER A 136 -9.38 21.78 6.37
CA SER A 136 -10.79 22.16 6.20
C SER A 136 -11.10 23.61 6.61
N MET A 137 -10.40 24.13 7.62
CA MET A 137 -10.52 25.52 8.03
C MET A 137 -9.93 26.47 6.98
N ALA A 138 -8.75 26.15 6.45
CA ALA A 138 -8.10 26.93 5.41
C ALA A 138 -8.88 26.91 4.10
N ASP A 139 -9.37 25.75 3.67
CA ASP A 139 -10.15 25.62 2.42
C ASP A 139 -11.46 26.42 2.50
N ARG A 140 -12.11 26.45 3.67
CA ARG A 140 -13.29 27.30 3.90
C ARG A 140 -12.93 28.79 3.78
N LYS A 141 -11.87 29.24 4.47
CA LYS A 141 -11.42 30.64 4.41
C LYS A 141 -11.01 31.02 2.98
N ALA A 142 -10.38 30.12 2.23
CA ALA A 142 -10.02 30.33 0.84
C ALA A 142 -11.27 30.56 -0.05
N ALA A 143 -12.31 29.75 0.14
CA ALA A 143 -13.58 29.91 -0.56
C ALA A 143 -14.26 31.25 -0.23
N ASP A 144 -14.28 31.64 1.04
CA ASP A 144 -14.86 32.93 1.48
C ASP A 144 -14.10 34.13 0.90
N LEU A 145 -12.77 34.01 0.75
CA LEU A 145 -11.90 35.03 0.16
C LEU A 145 -11.83 35.00 -1.38
N GLY A 146 -12.38 33.96 -2.02
CA GLY A 146 -12.28 33.77 -3.47
C GLY A 146 -10.86 33.49 -3.97
N ILE A 147 -10.00 32.92 -3.13
CA ILE A 147 -8.61 32.55 -3.49
C ILE A 147 -8.47 31.03 -3.70
N PRO A 148 -7.43 30.55 -4.40
CA PRO A 148 -7.16 29.12 -4.52
C PRO A 148 -6.96 28.45 -3.15
N ASP A 149 -7.54 27.26 -3.01
CA ASP A 149 -7.54 26.44 -1.79
C ASP A 149 -6.19 25.73 -1.55
N THR A 150 -6.15 24.84 -0.54
CA THR A 150 -4.93 24.10 -0.22
C THR A 150 -4.56 23.05 -1.27
N GLU A 151 -5.47 22.60 -2.13
CA GLU A 151 -5.18 21.59 -3.17
C GLU A 151 -4.46 22.19 -4.37
N SER A 152 -4.62 23.49 -4.59
CA SER A 152 -3.96 24.23 -5.69
C SER A 152 -2.43 24.12 -5.73
N VAL A 153 -1.77 23.76 -4.62
CA VAL A 153 -0.31 23.61 -4.53
C VAL A 153 0.19 22.17 -4.73
N VAL A 154 -0.72 21.19 -4.87
CA VAL A 154 -0.35 19.79 -5.07
C VAL A 154 -0.10 19.55 -6.56
N THR A 155 1.14 19.19 -6.92
CA THR A 155 1.49 18.87 -8.30
C THR A 155 1.18 17.40 -8.62
N GLU A 156 1.00 17.10 -9.91
CA GLU A 156 0.75 15.74 -10.40
C GLU A 156 1.91 14.78 -10.04
N ASP A 157 3.16 15.27 -10.08
CA ASP A 157 4.36 14.55 -9.63
C ASP A 157 4.29 14.10 -8.15
N MET A 158 3.51 14.79 -7.32
CA MET A 158 3.32 14.44 -5.91
C MET A 158 2.25 13.36 -5.71
N LEU A 159 1.45 13.08 -6.73
CA LEU A 159 0.30 12.17 -6.70
C LEU A 159 0.53 10.88 -7.50
N ASP A 160 1.40 10.90 -8.52
CA ASP A 160 1.52 9.79 -9.47
C ASP A 160 2.37 8.60 -9.01
N ASP A 161 1.87 7.40 -9.35
CA ASP A 161 2.46 6.08 -9.07
C ASP A 161 3.18 5.47 -10.30
N ALA A 162 3.49 6.26 -11.34
CA ALA A 162 4.05 5.78 -12.61
C ALA A 162 5.33 4.93 -12.49
#